data_AF-A0A6P9DKH0-F1
#
_entry.id   AF-A0A6P9DKH0-F1
#
_cell.length_a   1.000
_cell.length_b   1.000
_cell.length_c   1.000
_cell.angle_alpha   90.00
_cell.angle_beta   90.00
_cell.angle_gamma   90.00
#
_symmetry.space_group_name_H-M   'P 1'
#
loop_
_entity.id
_entity.type
_entity.pdbx_description
1 polymer ?
#
loop_
_entity_poly.entity_id
_entity_poly.type
_entity_poly.pdbx_seq_one_letter_code
_entity_poly.pdbx_strand_id
1 'polypeptide(L)'
;MQSGCKSFLVHKEDAAAFNSNPLVSVNVACSCLNPVIYSLSSFSPNPGFSASQAEDKEIIVCAIQTCSRLFGALLTRDELFVGKLPPEEDSVQGNYSAEEKYKIWMRHRYNSCAACLGELMGHEAFQVKETALCTLMKFVELEAKHPLVKNEWSFNFPRELLQVVVEGLIQTDQNSSLLISRFQEYMEQDDVRFFVMKAVAENLGNVMPKAKQAPFPIYQKNAFALISSIIMPSEESEIKNFLVKHANQEEWKVSKLKEHRRAFERMWLGFLKYKLPGSLYKKVLVILHDSILPHLNEPTLLMDFLTVAYDVGGAISLLALNGLFVLILQHNLEYPDFYTKLYSLLDPSIFHVKYRARFFRLLDLFLSSSDRIWDRQFGREAKSNYECVYDQTSASLPANVFKMPEDPYKMDEKEPLESRALESSLWEIKTLQNHYHPDVAKAAEEINLPLSQMEQDLSEILESTAFEIFDRDIKKESKDIPLEYRQARGLFGKKDDLFAEYFSLE
;
A
#
# COMPACT_ATOMS: atom_id res chain seq x y z
N MET A 1 -2.62 18.31 65.44
CA MET A 1 -2.00 18.24 64.11
C MET A 1 -2.57 16.98 63.43
N GLN A 2 -3.81 16.94 62.93
CA GLN A 2 -4.41 17.71 61.82
C GLN A 2 -3.45 17.77 60.63
N SER A 3 -3.71 17.27 59.43
CA SER A 3 -4.96 17.00 58.70
C SER A 3 -4.60 16.29 57.37
N GLY A 4 -5.48 15.46 56.80
CA GLY A 4 -5.47 15.25 55.34
C GLY A 4 -5.44 13.83 54.79
N CYS A 5 -6.01 12.81 55.46
CA CYS A 5 -6.42 11.58 54.79
C CYS A 5 -7.94 11.45 54.91
N LYS A 6 -8.68 11.90 53.90
CA LYS A 6 -10.07 11.47 53.68
C LYS A 6 -10.14 10.80 52.32
N SER A 7 -10.27 9.48 52.39
CA SER A 7 -10.78 8.59 51.36
C SER A 7 -12.03 9.17 50.70
N PHE A 8 -12.01 9.31 49.37
CA PHE A 8 -13.24 9.41 48.58
C PHE A 8 -13.53 8.04 47.99
N LEU A 9 -14.21 7.21 48.79
CA LEU A 9 -15.01 6.11 48.27
C LEU A 9 -16.26 6.74 47.65
N VAL A 10 -16.36 6.70 46.32
CA VAL A 10 -17.59 7.06 45.61
C VAL A 10 -18.62 5.98 45.91
N HIS A 11 -19.49 6.26 46.87
CA HIS A 11 -20.65 5.41 47.13
C HIS A 11 -21.63 5.52 45.95
N LYS A 12 -22.28 4.38 45.68
CA LYS A 12 -23.24 4.09 44.59
C LYS A 12 -24.48 5.02 44.51
N GLU A 13 -24.56 6.09 45.30
CA GLU A 13 -25.73 6.97 45.42
C GLU A 13 -25.59 8.32 44.67
N ASP A 14 -24.41 8.66 44.15
CA ASP A 14 -24.19 9.95 43.46
C ASP A 14 -24.61 9.98 41.98
N ALA A 15 -25.12 8.86 41.44
CA ALA A 15 -25.65 8.82 40.06
C ALA A 15 -26.88 9.73 39.86
N ALA A 16 -27.53 10.19 40.94
CA ALA A 16 -28.68 11.07 40.89
C ALA A 16 -28.34 12.59 40.96
N ALA A 17 -27.09 12.96 41.24
CA ALA A 17 -26.70 14.37 41.44
C ALA A 17 -26.12 15.07 40.19
N PHE A 18 -26.04 14.38 39.04
CA PHE A 18 -25.49 14.92 37.78
C PHE A 18 -26.28 16.09 37.16
N ASN A 19 -27.42 16.48 37.73
CA ASN A 19 -28.36 17.42 37.13
C ASN A 19 -28.36 18.85 37.72
N SER A 20 -27.48 19.19 38.67
CA SER A 20 -27.60 20.47 39.40
C SER A 20 -26.43 21.44 39.29
N ASN A 21 -25.25 21.06 38.77
CA ASN A 21 -24.14 22.03 38.63
C ASN A 21 -23.12 21.68 37.52
N PRO A 22 -23.13 22.37 36.35
CA PRO A 22 -22.25 22.09 35.21
C PRO A 22 -20.75 22.19 35.55
N LEU A 23 -20.38 23.13 36.43
CA LEU A 23 -19.00 23.37 36.84
C LEU A 23 -18.40 22.19 37.65
N VAL A 24 -19.23 21.51 38.44
CA VAL A 24 -18.80 20.32 39.21
C VAL A 24 -18.62 19.14 38.25
N SER A 25 -19.53 18.95 37.31
CA SER A 25 -19.44 17.89 36.29
C SER A 25 -18.25 18.07 35.34
N VAL A 26 -17.92 19.32 34.96
CA VAL A 26 -16.74 19.62 34.12
C VAL A 26 -15.45 19.40 34.90
N ASN A 27 -15.37 19.91 36.14
CA ASN A 27 -14.18 19.72 36.96
C ASN A 27 -13.97 18.25 37.28
N VAL A 28 -15.01 17.49 37.65
CA VAL A 28 -14.92 16.05 37.90
C VAL A 28 -14.59 15.28 36.62
N ALA A 29 -15.15 15.61 35.45
CA ALA A 29 -14.81 14.93 34.19
C ALA A 29 -13.37 15.23 33.74
N CYS A 30 -12.93 16.49 33.79
CA CYS A 30 -11.54 16.87 33.49
C CYS A 30 -10.56 16.40 34.57
N SER A 31 -10.98 16.34 35.83
CA SER A 31 -10.21 15.78 36.95
C SER A 31 -10.37 14.26 37.09
N CYS A 32 -11.13 13.58 36.22
CA CYS A 32 -11.05 12.14 36.00
C CYS A 32 -10.10 11.83 34.83
N LEU A 33 -9.99 12.71 33.83
CA LEU A 33 -8.99 12.60 32.77
C LEU A 33 -7.57 12.95 33.25
N ASN A 34 -7.41 13.99 34.09
CA ASN A 34 -6.09 14.41 34.59
C ASN A 34 -5.37 13.34 35.46
N PRO A 35 -6.03 12.59 36.36
CA PRO A 35 -5.38 11.51 37.12
C PRO A 35 -5.06 10.28 36.27
N VAL A 36 -5.81 10.02 35.19
CA VAL A 36 -5.48 8.93 34.24
C VAL A 36 -4.11 9.18 33.58
N ILE A 37 -3.77 10.46 33.32
CA ILE A 37 -2.46 10.88 32.81
C ILE A 37 -1.35 10.76 33.86
N TYR A 38 -1.63 11.11 35.13
CA TYR A 38 -0.66 10.92 36.22
C TYR A 38 -0.43 9.44 36.58
N SER A 39 -1.41 8.56 36.42
CA SER A 39 -1.23 7.11 36.62
C SER A 39 -0.44 6.43 35.49
N LEU A 40 -0.47 6.97 34.26
CA LEU A 40 0.26 6.42 33.11
C LEU A 40 1.74 6.82 33.08
N SER A 41 2.15 7.87 33.79
CA SER A 41 3.55 8.32 33.87
C SER A 41 4.35 7.70 35.02
N SER A 42 3.72 6.93 35.93
CA SER A 42 4.36 6.42 37.15
C SER A 42 4.50 4.89 37.26
N PHE A 43 4.21 4.10 36.23
CA PHE A 43 4.48 2.66 36.27
C PHE A 43 5.94 2.34 35.90
N SER A 44 6.82 2.49 36.90
CA SER A 44 7.95 1.58 37.07
C SER A 44 7.39 0.22 37.54
N PRO A 45 7.87 -0.92 37.01
CA PRO A 45 7.31 -2.22 37.35
C PRO A 45 7.70 -2.58 38.79
N ASN A 46 6.74 -2.51 39.72
CA ASN A 46 6.85 -3.22 41.00
C ASN A 46 5.91 -4.44 40.96
N PRO A 47 6.42 -5.66 41.16
CA PRO A 47 5.63 -6.88 41.05
C PRO A 47 4.84 -7.07 42.35
N GLY A 48 3.55 -6.73 42.35
CA GLY A 48 2.77 -6.93 43.58
C GLY A 48 1.31 -6.53 43.63
N PHE A 49 0.63 -6.16 42.54
CA PHE A 49 -0.82 -5.95 42.55
C PHE A 49 -1.44 -6.39 41.21
N SER A 50 -2.11 -7.53 41.22
CA SER A 50 -2.81 -8.12 40.09
C SER A 50 -4.33 -8.01 40.29
N ALA A 51 -4.86 -6.78 40.21
CA ALA A 51 -6.29 -6.51 40.11
C ALA A 51 -6.56 -5.87 38.73
N SER A 52 -7.17 -6.69 37.87
CA SER A 52 -7.94 -6.44 36.63
C SER A 52 -7.63 -5.19 35.76
N GLN A 53 -6.72 -5.34 34.80
CA GLN A 53 -6.62 -4.49 33.58
C GLN A 53 -7.98 -4.29 32.84
N ALA A 54 -8.97 -5.15 33.13
CA ALA A 54 -10.32 -5.09 32.57
C ALA A 54 -11.24 -4.06 33.24
N GLU A 55 -11.02 -3.69 34.50
CA GLU A 55 -11.83 -2.67 35.18
C GLU A 55 -11.39 -1.26 34.77
N ASP A 56 -10.08 -1.05 34.61
CA ASP A 56 -9.50 0.24 34.20
C ASP A 56 -9.95 0.66 32.78
N LYS A 57 -10.02 -0.29 31.83
CA LYS A 57 -10.47 0.01 30.46
C LYS A 57 -11.93 0.47 30.41
N GLU A 58 -12.82 -0.08 31.24
CA GLU A 58 -14.24 0.28 31.25
C GLU A 58 -14.45 1.68 31.82
N ILE A 59 -13.67 2.03 32.85
CA ILE A 59 -13.65 3.39 33.42
C ILE A 59 -13.17 4.39 32.36
N ILE A 60 -12.09 4.07 31.63
CA ILE A 60 -11.57 4.94 30.57
C ILE A 60 -12.61 5.14 29.46
N VAL A 61 -13.25 4.07 28.98
CA VAL A 61 -14.31 4.16 27.96
C VAL A 61 -15.49 5.00 28.47
N CYS A 62 -15.91 4.83 29.72
CA CYS A 62 -16.97 5.63 30.32
C CYS A 62 -16.59 7.11 30.43
N ALA A 63 -15.33 7.41 30.79
CA ALA A 63 -14.81 8.77 30.83
C ALA A 63 -14.81 9.42 29.44
N ILE A 64 -14.32 8.72 28.41
CA ILE A 64 -14.36 9.19 27.01
C ILE A 64 -15.80 9.51 26.59
N GLN A 65 -16.74 8.61 26.87
CA GLN A 65 -18.16 8.81 26.53
C GLN A 65 -18.77 10.01 27.28
N THR A 66 -18.37 10.23 28.53
CA THR A 66 -18.83 11.37 29.33
C THR A 66 -18.31 12.68 28.76
N CYS A 67 -17.02 12.74 28.43
CA CYS A 67 -16.42 13.90 27.77
C CYS A 67 -17.03 14.16 26.38
N SER A 68 -17.32 13.11 25.61
CA SER A 68 -18.03 13.20 24.34
C SER A 68 -19.41 13.84 24.47
N ARG A 69 -20.17 13.49 25.52
CA ARG A 69 -21.49 14.06 25.79
C ARG A 69 -21.39 15.51 26.27
N LEU A 70 -20.47 15.78 27.19
CA LEU A 70 -20.27 17.10 27.79
C LEU A 70 -19.82 18.12 26.74
N PHE A 71 -18.66 17.89 26.10
CA PHE A 71 -18.14 18.81 25.09
C PHE A 71 -18.99 18.82 23.83
N GLY A 72 -19.65 17.70 23.50
CA GLY A 72 -20.62 17.67 22.42
C GLY A 72 -21.79 18.63 22.66
N ALA A 73 -22.36 18.64 23.88
CA ALA A 73 -23.42 19.57 24.25
C ALA A 73 -22.93 21.03 24.24
N LEU A 74 -21.72 21.30 24.77
CA LEU A 74 -21.14 22.63 24.80
C LEU A 74 -20.89 23.22 23.41
N LEU A 75 -20.39 22.41 22.47
CA LEU A 75 -20.20 22.79 21.07
C LEU A 75 -21.55 23.13 20.41
N THR A 76 -22.58 22.31 20.60
CA THR A 76 -23.91 22.57 20.00
C THR A 76 -24.61 23.82 20.53
N ARG A 77 -24.24 24.28 21.73
CA ARG A 77 -24.79 25.47 22.38
C ARG A 77 -23.96 26.73 22.16
N ASP A 78 -22.85 26.63 21.41
CA ASP A 78 -21.89 27.71 21.22
C ASP A 78 -21.36 28.29 22.56
N GLU A 79 -21.20 27.43 23.57
CA GLU A 79 -20.71 27.79 24.92
C GLU A 79 -19.18 27.75 25.05
N LEU A 80 -18.46 27.51 23.94
CA LEU A 80 -17.00 27.59 23.88
C LEU A 80 -16.56 28.92 23.27
N PHE A 81 -15.37 29.38 23.64
CA PHE A 81 -14.85 30.65 23.11
C PHE A 81 -14.61 30.56 21.60
N VAL A 82 -15.17 31.50 20.84
CA VAL A 82 -15.01 31.60 19.38
C VAL A 82 -14.00 32.70 19.06
N GLY A 83 -12.98 32.39 18.25
CA GLY A 83 -11.92 33.32 17.87
C GLY A 83 -10.52 32.75 18.12
N LYS A 84 -9.50 33.60 18.06
CA LYS A 84 -8.11 33.21 18.39
C LYS A 84 -7.99 33.02 19.89
N LEU A 85 -7.72 31.79 20.33
CA LEU A 85 -7.64 31.41 21.75
C LEU A 85 -6.46 32.15 22.42
N PRO A 86 -6.70 32.98 23.46
CA PRO A 86 -5.61 33.59 24.24
C PRO A 86 -4.87 32.54 25.07
N PRO A 87 -3.58 32.77 25.41
CA PRO A 87 -2.87 31.97 26.40
C PRO A 87 -3.64 31.91 27.73
N GLU A 88 -3.55 30.78 28.44
CA GLU A 88 -4.28 30.56 29.69
C GLU A 88 -3.89 31.62 30.76
N GLU A 89 -2.62 32.02 30.79
CA GLU A 89 -2.08 33.05 31.71
C GLU A 89 -2.68 34.44 31.46
N ASP A 90 -2.86 34.82 30.19
CA ASP A 90 -3.40 36.12 29.77
C ASP A 90 -4.93 36.21 29.96
N SER A 91 -5.61 35.07 29.98
CA SER A 91 -7.08 35.01 30.18
C SER A 91 -7.51 35.50 31.57
N VAL A 92 -6.63 35.35 32.57
CA VAL A 92 -6.88 35.79 33.95
C VAL A 92 -6.69 37.29 34.09
N GLN A 93 -5.69 37.86 33.40
CA GLN A 93 -5.28 39.27 33.48
C GLN A 93 -5.97 40.19 32.45
N GLY A 94 -6.49 39.63 31.36
CA GLY A 94 -7.15 40.38 30.30
C GLY A 94 -8.49 41.01 30.72
N ASN A 95 -8.89 42.05 29.97
CA ASN A 95 -10.10 42.85 30.16
C ASN A 95 -11.36 42.13 29.63
N TYR A 96 -11.49 40.83 29.92
CA TYR A 96 -12.59 39.97 29.49
C TYR A 96 -13.70 39.92 30.55
N SER A 97 -14.96 39.79 30.10
CA SER A 97 -16.09 39.54 31.00
C SER A 97 -15.96 38.18 31.69
N ALA A 98 -16.66 37.98 32.82
CA ALA A 98 -16.66 36.70 33.54
C ALA A 98 -17.13 35.53 32.66
N GLU A 99 -18.10 35.78 31.78
CA GLU A 99 -18.60 34.80 30.81
C GLU A 99 -17.52 34.44 29.77
N GLU A 100 -16.82 35.42 29.21
CA GLU A 100 -15.75 35.16 28.25
C GLU A 100 -14.57 34.42 28.89
N LYS A 101 -14.19 34.76 30.12
CA LYS A 101 -13.15 34.04 30.87
C LYS A 101 -13.53 32.56 31.05
N TYR A 102 -14.78 32.28 31.38
CA TYR A 102 -15.29 30.91 31.46
C TYR A 102 -15.21 30.19 30.11
N LYS A 103 -15.66 30.81 29.01
CA LYS A 103 -15.61 30.23 27.67
C LYS A 103 -14.17 29.94 27.20
N ILE A 104 -13.21 30.82 27.53
CA ILE A 104 -11.78 30.63 27.22
C ILE A 104 -11.23 29.44 27.98
N TRP A 105 -11.48 29.36 29.29
CA TRP A 105 -11.05 28.25 30.13
C TRP A 105 -11.64 26.92 29.65
N MET A 106 -12.94 26.89 29.31
CA MET A 106 -13.60 25.71 28.77
C MET A 106 -12.97 25.24 27.46
N ARG A 107 -12.55 26.16 26.59
CA ARG A 107 -11.86 25.82 25.33
C ARG A 107 -10.46 25.22 25.57
N HIS A 108 -9.71 25.70 26.56
CA HIS A 108 -8.45 25.07 26.96
C HIS A 108 -8.65 23.63 27.47
N ARG A 109 -9.69 23.39 28.27
CA ARG A 109 -10.05 22.02 28.72
C ARG A 109 -10.50 21.13 27.57
N TYR A 110 -11.25 21.67 26.61
CA TYR A 110 -11.62 20.96 25.38
C TYR A 110 -10.38 20.54 24.57
N ASN A 111 -9.44 21.47 24.33
CA ASN A 111 -8.19 21.16 23.62
C ASN A 111 -7.34 20.11 24.38
N SER A 112 -7.30 20.20 25.71
CA SER A 112 -6.63 19.20 26.55
C SER A 112 -7.29 17.83 26.41
N CYS A 113 -8.63 17.77 26.42
CA CYS A 113 -9.38 16.54 26.20
C CYS A 113 -9.09 15.95 24.80
N ALA A 114 -9.04 16.76 23.75
CA ALA A 114 -8.72 16.31 22.41
C ALA A 114 -7.30 15.71 22.33
N ALA A 115 -6.31 16.36 22.95
CA ALA A 115 -4.95 15.84 23.04
C ALA A 115 -4.91 14.48 23.78
N CYS A 116 -5.60 14.37 24.92
CA CYS A 116 -5.71 13.11 25.67
C CYS A 116 -6.34 11.98 24.84
N LEU A 117 -7.39 12.28 24.07
CA LEU A 117 -8.00 11.30 23.17
C LEU A 117 -7.03 10.84 22.08
N GLY A 118 -6.20 11.75 21.56
CA GLY A 118 -5.13 11.41 20.61
C GLY A 118 -4.12 10.42 21.21
N GLU A 119 -3.69 10.65 22.45
CA GLU A 119 -2.80 9.73 23.18
C GLU A 119 -3.47 8.36 23.43
N LEU A 120 -4.76 8.35 23.78
CA LEU A 120 -5.53 7.12 24.01
C LEU A 120 -5.71 6.25 22.76
N MET A 121 -5.50 6.79 21.55
CA MET A 121 -5.41 5.97 20.33
C MET A 121 -4.20 5.03 20.34
N GLY A 122 -3.23 5.25 21.23
CA GLY A 122 -2.10 4.35 21.50
C GLY A 122 -2.33 3.27 22.54
N HIS A 123 -3.48 3.28 23.21
CA HIS A 123 -3.76 2.37 24.32
C HIS A 123 -3.82 0.90 23.92
N GLU A 124 -3.25 -0.02 24.70
CA GLU A 124 -3.18 -1.48 24.39
C GLU A 124 -4.55 -2.09 23.99
N ALA A 125 -5.63 -1.71 24.66
CA ALA A 125 -6.97 -2.18 24.34
C ALA A 125 -7.60 -1.49 23.12
N PHE A 126 -7.94 -2.27 22.07
CA PHE A 126 -8.57 -1.77 20.84
C PHE A 126 -9.88 -1.00 21.08
N GLN A 127 -10.71 -1.44 22.03
CA GLN A 127 -11.96 -0.75 22.36
C GLN A 127 -11.74 0.69 22.81
N VAL A 128 -10.65 0.96 23.55
CA VAL A 128 -10.27 2.32 23.97
C VAL A 128 -9.83 3.12 22.75
N LYS A 129 -8.98 2.54 21.89
CA LYS A 129 -8.53 3.18 20.63
C LYS A 129 -9.69 3.58 19.73
N GLU A 130 -10.62 2.66 19.51
CA GLU A 130 -11.79 2.86 18.67
C GLU A 130 -12.72 3.94 19.26
N THR A 131 -12.99 3.88 20.57
CA THR A 131 -13.86 4.87 21.23
C THR A 131 -13.24 6.26 21.20
N ALA A 132 -11.92 6.37 21.38
CA ALA A 132 -11.19 7.62 21.26
C ALA A 132 -11.26 8.19 19.83
N LEU A 133 -10.99 7.37 18.81
CA LEU A 133 -11.12 7.76 17.40
C LEU A 133 -12.53 8.24 17.06
N CYS A 134 -13.55 7.47 17.40
CA CYS A 134 -14.95 7.83 17.13
C CYS A 134 -15.33 9.14 17.83
N THR A 135 -14.80 9.38 19.03
CA THR A 135 -15.06 10.62 19.79
C THR A 135 -14.37 11.82 19.16
N LEU A 136 -13.11 11.69 18.74
CA LEU A 136 -12.39 12.74 18.02
C LEU A 136 -13.08 13.08 16.70
N MET A 137 -13.52 12.08 15.94
CA MET A 137 -14.24 12.33 14.69
C MET A 137 -15.60 13.00 14.92
N LYS A 138 -16.32 12.63 15.98
CA LYS A 138 -17.53 13.35 16.38
C LYS A 138 -17.23 14.81 16.74
N PHE A 139 -16.11 15.10 17.37
CA PHE A 139 -15.67 16.48 17.63
C PHE A 139 -15.35 17.22 16.32
N VAL A 140 -14.69 16.57 15.35
CA VAL A 140 -14.45 17.13 14.00
C VAL A 140 -15.78 17.49 13.33
N GLU A 141 -16.77 16.60 13.38
CA GLU A 141 -18.11 16.85 12.82
C GLU A 141 -18.84 18.01 13.52
N LEU A 142 -18.70 18.13 14.83
CA LEU A 142 -19.33 19.18 15.61
C LEU A 142 -18.66 20.53 15.38
N GLU A 143 -17.33 20.60 15.35
CA GLU A 143 -16.60 21.83 15.01
C GLU A 143 -16.83 22.26 13.55
N ALA A 144 -17.00 21.31 12.63
CA ALA A 144 -17.40 21.60 11.26
C ALA A 144 -18.77 22.31 11.18
N LYS A 145 -19.70 21.97 12.08
CA LYS A 145 -21.02 22.61 12.19
C LYS A 145 -21.00 23.89 13.02
N HIS A 146 -20.16 23.94 14.05
CA HIS A 146 -20.02 25.02 15.02
C HIS A 146 -18.55 25.49 15.08
N PRO A 147 -18.09 26.28 14.08
CA PRO A 147 -16.68 26.64 14.00
C PRO A 147 -16.20 27.48 15.18
N LEU A 148 -15.18 26.99 15.88
CA LEU A 148 -14.50 27.71 16.97
C LEU A 148 -13.62 28.87 16.46
N VAL A 149 -13.26 28.86 15.19
CA VAL A 149 -12.61 29.97 14.50
C VAL A 149 -13.43 30.29 13.26
N LYS A 150 -14.07 31.46 13.25
CA LYS A 150 -14.84 31.95 12.11
C LYS A 150 -13.96 32.89 11.30
N ASN A 151 -13.43 32.40 10.20
CA ASN A 151 -12.82 33.25 9.19
C ASN A 151 -13.84 33.50 8.08
N GLU A 152 -14.12 34.77 7.79
CA GLU A 152 -15.05 35.15 6.70
C GLU A 152 -14.48 34.81 5.31
N TRP A 153 -13.15 34.78 5.19
CA TRP A 153 -12.44 34.65 3.92
C TRP A 153 -11.84 33.26 3.69
N SER A 154 -12.04 32.30 4.60
CA SER A 154 -11.45 30.97 4.48
C SER A 154 -12.42 29.86 4.86
N PHE A 155 -12.34 28.74 4.15
CA PHE A 155 -13.03 27.51 4.49
C PHE A 155 -12.70 27.06 5.93
N ASN A 156 -13.70 27.11 6.81
CA ASN A 156 -13.57 26.81 8.23
C ASN A 156 -13.69 25.29 8.45
N PHE A 157 -12.55 24.63 8.50
CA PHE A 157 -12.44 23.19 8.79
C PHE A 157 -11.55 22.99 10.02
N PRO A 158 -11.89 22.07 10.95
CA PRO A 158 -11.13 21.83 12.18
C PRO A 158 -9.83 21.05 11.93
N ARG A 159 -8.84 21.74 11.34
CA ARG A 159 -7.56 21.14 10.92
C ARG A 159 -6.72 20.64 12.08
N GLU A 160 -6.68 21.41 13.18
CA GLU A 160 -5.89 21.07 14.37
C GLU A 160 -6.38 19.76 14.99
N LEU A 161 -7.70 19.59 15.10
CA LEU A 161 -8.29 18.37 15.63
C LEU A 161 -8.07 17.17 14.69
N LEU A 162 -8.21 17.36 13.37
CA LEU A 162 -7.92 16.30 12.41
C LEU A 162 -6.42 15.92 12.42
N GLN A 163 -5.53 16.87 12.67
CA GLN A 163 -4.11 16.59 12.84
C GLN A 163 -3.85 15.66 14.04
N VAL A 164 -4.52 15.88 15.17
CA VAL A 164 -4.46 14.98 16.34
C VAL A 164 -4.92 13.57 15.96
N VAL A 165 -5.99 13.45 15.16
CA VAL A 165 -6.47 12.15 14.66
C VAL A 165 -5.40 11.47 13.80
N VAL A 166 -4.81 12.18 12.83
CA VAL A 166 -3.78 11.61 11.95
C VAL A 166 -2.52 11.22 12.72
N GLU A 167 -2.10 12.02 13.70
CA GLU A 167 -1.00 11.69 14.61
C GLU A 167 -1.29 10.42 15.42
N GLY A 168 -2.52 10.26 15.92
CA GLY A 168 -2.97 9.06 16.60
C GLY A 168 -3.09 7.82 15.69
N LEU A 169 -3.35 8.00 14.38
CA LEU A 169 -3.41 6.91 13.41
C LEU A 169 -2.02 6.43 12.97
N ILE A 170 -1.06 7.35 12.79
CA ILE A 170 0.30 7.05 12.33
C ILE A 170 1.29 6.99 13.51
N GLN A 171 1.07 6.02 14.40
CA GLN A 171 1.92 5.84 15.58
C GLN A 171 3.30 5.29 15.22
N THR A 172 4.29 5.59 16.07
CA THR A 172 5.70 5.24 15.81
C THR A 172 6.08 3.84 16.30
N ASP A 173 5.34 3.33 17.28
CA ASP A 173 5.65 2.16 18.10
C ASP A 173 4.62 1.04 17.96
N GLN A 174 3.34 1.38 17.78
CA GLN A 174 2.23 0.42 17.72
C GLN A 174 1.64 0.26 16.32
N ASN A 175 1.11 -0.92 16.02
CA ASN A 175 0.40 -1.15 14.76
C ASN A 175 -1.03 -0.60 14.82
N SER A 176 -1.40 0.21 13.82
CA SER A 176 -2.71 0.87 13.76
C SER A 176 -3.59 0.38 12.61
N SER A 177 -3.31 -0.76 11.98
CA SER A 177 -4.02 -1.17 10.75
C SER A 177 -5.52 -1.34 10.93
N LEU A 178 -5.96 -1.89 12.07
CA LEU A 178 -7.38 -2.06 12.39
C LEU A 178 -8.07 -0.70 12.62
N LEU A 179 -7.38 0.21 13.31
CA LEU A 179 -7.88 1.56 13.59
C LEU A 179 -7.98 2.39 12.30
N ILE A 180 -6.99 2.26 11.41
CA ILE A 180 -7.00 2.85 10.07
C ILE A 180 -8.16 2.30 9.25
N SER A 181 -8.41 0.98 9.29
CA SER A 181 -9.56 0.39 8.60
C SER A 181 -10.89 0.95 9.11
N ARG A 182 -11.03 1.14 10.42
CA ARG A 182 -12.21 1.80 11.00
C ARG A 182 -12.34 3.26 10.57
N PHE A 183 -11.22 3.96 10.38
CA PHE A 183 -11.20 5.35 9.95
C PHE A 183 -11.60 5.56 8.48
N GLN A 184 -11.52 4.52 7.63
CA GLN A 184 -11.79 4.63 6.20
C GLN A 184 -13.18 5.16 5.86
N GLU A 185 -14.19 4.83 6.68
CA GLU A 185 -15.57 5.33 6.50
C GLU A 185 -15.64 6.86 6.51
N TYR A 186 -14.79 7.54 7.30
CA TYR A 186 -14.77 9.00 7.34
C TYR A 186 -14.12 9.63 6.10
N MET A 187 -13.30 8.87 5.37
CA MET A 187 -12.66 9.34 4.13
C MET A 187 -13.62 9.32 2.92
N GLU A 188 -14.85 8.81 3.08
CA GLU A 188 -15.92 8.99 2.11
C GLU A 188 -16.34 10.47 1.95
N GLN A 189 -16.01 11.32 2.94
CA GLN A 189 -16.19 12.76 2.87
C GLN A 189 -14.98 13.41 2.18
N ASP A 190 -15.22 14.15 1.11
CA ASP A 190 -14.21 14.73 0.24
C ASP A 190 -13.32 15.75 0.95
N ASP A 191 -13.90 16.60 1.80
CA ASP A 191 -13.14 17.55 2.60
C ASP A 191 -12.29 16.88 3.67
N VAL A 192 -12.82 15.86 4.36
CA VAL A 192 -12.04 15.04 5.30
C VAL A 192 -10.86 14.39 4.58
N ARG A 193 -11.10 13.69 3.47
CA ARG A 193 -10.05 13.08 2.63
C ARG A 193 -8.98 14.10 2.22
N PHE A 194 -9.40 15.28 1.75
CA PHE A 194 -8.50 16.36 1.36
C PHE A 194 -7.61 16.85 2.50
N PHE A 195 -8.17 17.07 3.68
CA PHE A 195 -7.40 17.54 4.84
C PHE A 195 -6.57 16.43 5.49
N VAL A 196 -7.01 15.17 5.42
CA VAL A 196 -6.20 14.01 5.82
C VAL A 196 -4.94 13.94 4.97
N MET A 197 -5.03 14.04 3.64
CA MET A 197 -3.84 14.04 2.76
C MET A 197 -2.82 15.12 3.16
N LYS A 198 -3.30 16.31 3.52
CA LYS A 198 -2.43 17.41 3.98
C LYS A 198 -1.82 17.14 5.35
N ALA A 199 -2.63 16.70 6.32
CA ALA A 199 -2.18 16.39 7.66
C ALA A 199 -1.15 15.25 7.66
N VAL A 200 -1.32 14.23 6.80
CA VAL A 200 -0.34 13.16 6.61
C VAL A 200 0.96 13.71 6.03
N ALA A 201 0.90 14.57 5.00
CA ALA A 201 2.10 15.18 4.41
C ALA A 201 2.88 16.04 5.43
N GLU A 202 2.17 16.80 6.26
CA GLU A 202 2.75 17.60 7.36
C GLU A 202 3.36 16.69 8.44
N ASN A 203 2.66 15.64 8.85
CA ASN A 203 3.14 14.66 9.83
C ASN A 203 4.43 13.96 9.35
N LEU A 204 4.47 13.51 8.09
CA LEU A 204 5.66 12.96 7.44
C LEU A 204 6.83 13.95 7.46
N GLY A 205 6.54 15.23 7.17
CA GLY A 205 7.52 16.32 7.22
C GLY A 205 8.07 16.60 8.62
N ASN A 206 7.30 16.32 9.67
CA ASN A 206 7.68 16.57 11.06
C ASN A 206 8.40 15.38 11.73
N VAL A 207 7.97 14.16 11.43
CA VAL A 207 8.45 12.93 12.10
C VAL A 207 9.68 12.36 11.38
N MET A 208 9.63 12.22 10.06
CA MET A 208 10.68 11.51 9.32
C MET A 208 12.06 12.20 9.34
N PRO A 209 12.19 13.55 9.34
CA PRO A 209 13.51 14.18 9.50
C PRO A 209 14.15 13.96 10.87
N LYS A 210 13.37 13.61 11.90
CA LYS A 210 13.89 13.28 13.24
C LYS A 210 14.47 11.85 13.28
N ALA A 211 14.13 11.01 12.30
CA ALA A 211 14.53 9.60 12.20
C ALA A 211 15.99 9.36 11.74
N LYS A 212 16.88 10.35 11.82
CA LYS A 212 18.23 10.32 11.21
C LYS A 212 19.14 9.14 11.62
N GLN A 213 18.77 8.35 12.62
CA GLN A 213 19.58 7.24 13.15
C GLN A 213 18.94 5.84 13.05
N ALA A 214 17.63 5.72 12.80
CA ALA A 214 16.99 4.41 12.60
C ALA A 214 15.69 4.55 11.80
N PRO A 215 15.40 3.63 10.86
CA PRO A 215 14.10 3.60 10.20
C PRO A 215 13.01 3.39 11.25
N PHE A 216 11.87 4.07 11.10
CA PHE A 216 10.64 3.77 11.85
C PHE A 216 9.76 2.83 11.02
N PRO A 217 10.04 1.51 10.95
CA PRO A 217 9.33 0.60 10.06
C PRO A 217 7.84 0.48 10.41
N ILE A 218 7.48 0.61 11.69
CA ILE A 218 6.08 0.58 12.15
C ILE A 218 5.35 1.86 11.70
N TYR A 219 5.95 3.03 11.94
CA TYR A 219 5.44 4.31 11.42
C TYR A 219 5.25 4.27 9.90
N GLN A 220 6.25 3.84 9.14
CA GLN A 220 6.17 3.74 7.68
C GLN A 220 5.08 2.75 7.24
N LYS A 221 4.88 1.65 7.98
CA LYS A 221 3.81 0.68 7.71
C LYS A 221 2.42 1.28 8.00
N ASN A 222 2.26 2.02 9.09
CA ASN A 222 1.02 2.70 9.43
C ASN A 222 0.72 3.83 8.43
N ALA A 223 1.72 4.63 8.08
CA ALA A 223 1.61 5.67 7.07
C ALA A 223 1.21 5.07 5.72
N PHE A 224 1.89 4.01 5.28
CA PHE A 224 1.54 3.29 4.06
C PHE A 224 0.11 2.76 4.09
N ALA A 225 -0.33 2.15 5.21
CA ALA A 225 -1.69 1.64 5.35
C ALA A 225 -2.75 2.75 5.23
N LEU A 226 -2.50 3.94 5.79
CA LEU A 226 -3.40 5.07 5.68
C LEU A 226 -3.40 5.65 4.25
N ILE A 227 -2.24 5.97 3.68
CA ILE A 227 -2.17 6.60 2.35
C ILE A 227 -2.66 5.69 1.22
N SER A 228 -2.44 4.37 1.33
CA SER A 228 -2.94 3.39 0.33
C SER A 228 -4.43 3.13 0.42
N SER A 229 -5.07 3.50 1.53
CA SER A 229 -6.52 3.41 1.68
C SER A 229 -7.29 4.60 1.10
N ILE A 230 -6.58 5.66 0.69
CA ILE A 230 -7.19 6.83 0.08
C ILE A 230 -7.53 6.52 -1.37
N ILE A 231 -8.82 6.50 -1.68
CA ILE A 231 -9.34 6.37 -3.04
C ILE A 231 -9.53 7.77 -3.63
N MET A 232 -8.95 8.03 -4.80
CA MET A 232 -9.05 9.31 -5.48
C MET A 232 -10.20 9.29 -6.50
N PRO A 233 -11.03 10.34 -6.58
CA PRO A 233 -12.05 10.46 -7.60
C PRO A 233 -11.39 10.63 -8.97
N SER A 234 -12.00 10.02 -9.97
CA SER A 234 -11.53 10.10 -11.35
C SER A 234 -11.99 11.41 -12.00
N GLU A 235 -13.22 11.80 -11.69
CA GLU A 235 -13.87 13.00 -12.22
C GLU A 235 -14.20 14.01 -11.12
N GLU A 236 -14.26 15.29 -11.51
CA GLU A 236 -14.66 16.37 -10.59
C GLU A 236 -16.14 16.26 -10.18
N SER A 237 -16.96 15.62 -11.03
CA SER A 237 -18.37 15.35 -10.78
C SER A 237 -18.62 14.41 -9.60
N GLU A 238 -17.62 13.64 -9.17
CA GLU A 238 -17.70 12.71 -8.03
C GLU A 238 -17.53 13.44 -6.70
N ILE A 239 -16.92 14.64 -6.69
CA ILE A 239 -16.63 15.42 -5.48
C ILE A 239 -17.90 16.16 -5.06
N LYS A 240 -18.66 15.56 -4.14
CA LYS A 240 -19.98 16.04 -3.71
C LYS A 240 -20.25 15.88 -2.23
N ASN A 241 -19.54 14.97 -1.56
CA ASN A 241 -19.85 14.59 -0.19
C ASN A 241 -18.98 15.39 0.79
N PHE A 242 -19.47 16.53 1.24
CA PHE A 242 -18.73 17.39 2.17
C PHE A 242 -19.29 17.31 3.59
N LEU A 243 -18.39 17.20 4.56
CA LEU A 243 -18.72 17.34 5.98
C LEU A 243 -19.19 18.76 6.30
N VAL A 244 -18.47 19.77 5.78
CA VAL A 244 -18.83 21.18 5.94
C VAL A 244 -19.75 21.61 4.80
N LYS A 245 -21.00 21.94 5.14
CA LYS A 245 -21.98 22.47 4.19
C LYS A 245 -21.92 24.00 4.15
N HIS A 246 -21.58 24.59 3.01
CA HIS A 246 -21.52 26.05 2.82
C HIS A 246 -22.15 26.48 1.48
N ALA A 247 -22.60 27.73 1.40
CA ALA A 247 -23.30 28.27 0.22
C ALA A 247 -22.39 28.53 -1.00
N ASN A 248 -21.09 28.76 -0.80
CA ASN A 248 -20.12 29.06 -1.88
C ASN A 248 -19.16 27.89 -2.14
N GLN A 249 -19.67 26.66 -2.23
CA GLN A 249 -18.84 25.45 -2.33
C GLN A 249 -17.91 25.43 -3.55
N GLU A 250 -18.31 25.97 -4.70
CA GLU A 250 -17.57 25.88 -5.96
C GLU A 250 -16.26 26.71 -5.99
N GLU A 251 -16.15 27.74 -5.15
CA GLU A 251 -14.96 28.60 -5.15
C GLU A 251 -13.78 28.00 -4.37
N TRP A 252 -14.07 27.08 -3.45
CA TRP A 252 -13.06 26.56 -2.53
C TRP A 252 -12.13 25.55 -3.21
N LYS A 253 -10.86 25.58 -2.79
CA LYS A 253 -9.84 24.60 -3.22
C LYS A 253 -10.27 23.15 -2.95
N VAL A 254 -11.08 22.92 -1.93
CA VAL A 254 -11.55 21.60 -1.51
C VAL A 254 -12.51 20.97 -2.52
N SER A 255 -13.12 21.76 -3.41
CA SER A 255 -14.06 21.29 -4.42
C SER A 255 -13.38 21.00 -5.77
N LYS A 256 -12.12 21.42 -5.93
CA LYS A 256 -11.40 21.34 -7.21
C LYS A 256 -10.56 20.07 -7.28
N LEU A 257 -10.83 19.22 -8.28
CA LEU A 257 -10.10 17.95 -8.44
C LEU A 257 -8.58 18.15 -8.54
N LYS A 258 -8.13 19.19 -9.24
CA LYS A 258 -6.70 19.53 -9.39
C LYS A 258 -6.00 19.77 -8.05
N GLU A 259 -6.70 20.34 -7.07
CA GLU A 259 -6.16 20.61 -5.74
C GLU A 259 -6.07 19.32 -4.90
N HIS A 260 -7.04 18.41 -5.04
CA HIS A 260 -6.98 17.06 -4.47
C HIS A 260 -5.78 16.29 -5.02
N ARG A 261 -5.61 16.26 -6.35
CA ARG A 261 -4.44 15.63 -7.00
C ARG A 261 -3.12 16.23 -6.51
N ARG A 262 -3.06 17.55 -6.29
CA ARG A 262 -1.87 18.20 -5.72
C ARG A 262 -1.59 17.79 -4.26
N ALA A 263 -2.63 17.63 -3.45
CA ALA A 263 -2.48 17.15 -2.08
C ALA A 263 -2.02 15.69 -2.05
N PHE A 264 -2.61 14.85 -2.89
CA PHE A 264 -2.26 13.44 -3.08
C PHE A 264 -0.79 13.28 -3.52
N GLU A 265 -0.36 14.04 -4.53
CA GLU A 265 1.01 14.06 -5.03
C GLU A 265 2.01 14.46 -3.93
N ARG A 266 1.75 15.56 -3.22
CA ARG A 266 2.64 16.00 -2.12
C ARG A 266 2.76 14.96 -1.02
N MET A 267 1.67 14.29 -0.68
CA MET A 267 1.65 13.22 0.32
C MET A 267 2.50 12.03 -0.13
N TRP A 268 2.30 11.53 -1.36
CA TRP A 268 3.07 10.40 -1.88
C TRP A 268 4.54 10.72 -2.08
N LEU A 269 4.88 11.88 -2.65
CA LEU A 269 6.27 12.32 -2.77
C LEU A 269 6.93 12.51 -1.41
N GLY A 270 6.21 13.06 -0.42
CA GLY A 270 6.68 13.17 0.96
C GLY A 270 6.98 11.82 1.59
N PHE A 271 6.19 10.79 1.29
CA PHE A 271 6.42 9.42 1.76
C PHE A 271 7.60 8.75 1.04
N LEU A 272 7.66 8.86 -0.30
CA LEU A 272 8.67 8.21 -1.15
C LEU A 272 10.06 8.86 -1.05
N LYS A 273 10.16 10.08 -0.55
CA LYS A 273 11.42 10.78 -0.29
C LYS A 273 12.35 10.01 0.66
N TYR A 274 11.80 9.18 1.54
CA TYR A 274 12.58 8.46 2.56
C TYR A 274 12.80 7.00 2.17
N LYS A 275 13.92 6.42 2.61
CA LYS A 275 14.26 5.02 2.32
C LYS A 275 13.21 4.08 2.93
N LEU A 276 12.57 3.27 2.08
CA LEU A 276 11.54 2.31 2.49
C LEU A 276 12.14 0.91 2.71
N PRO A 277 11.62 0.13 3.68
CA PRO A 277 11.89 -1.30 3.79
C PRO A 277 11.50 -2.04 2.49
N GLY A 278 12.26 -3.07 2.11
CA GLY A 278 12.05 -3.78 0.84
C GLY A 278 10.64 -4.38 0.66
N SER A 279 9.99 -4.77 1.77
CA SER A 279 8.59 -5.24 1.73
C SER A 279 7.59 -4.13 1.41
N LEU A 280 7.77 -2.92 1.95
CA LEU A 280 6.94 -1.76 1.64
C LEU A 280 7.24 -1.24 0.23
N TYR A 281 8.51 -1.22 -0.16
CA TYR A 281 8.93 -0.80 -1.50
C TYR A 281 8.24 -1.61 -2.61
N LYS A 282 8.23 -2.95 -2.48
CA LYS A 282 7.50 -3.84 -3.40
C LYS A 282 5.99 -3.57 -3.40
N LYS A 283 5.37 -3.33 -2.24
CA LYS A 283 3.94 -3.01 -2.14
C LYS A 283 3.57 -1.72 -2.86
N VAL A 284 4.40 -0.68 -2.73
CA VAL A 284 4.22 0.58 -3.46
C VAL A 284 4.27 0.32 -4.97
N LEU A 285 5.32 -0.37 -5.46
CA LEU A 285 5.49 -0.61 -6.90
C LEU A 285 4.33 -1.42 -7.52
N VAL A 286 3.72 -2.34 -6.76
CA VAL A 286 2.56 -3.12 -7.23
C VAL A 286 1.38 -2.22 -7.59
N ILE A 287 1.07 -1.23 -6.75
CA ILE A 287 -0.10 -0.34 -6.91
C ILE A 287 0.21 0.95 -7.66
N LEU A 288 1.49 1.23 -7.94
CA LEU A 288 1.96 2.52 -8.47
C LEU A 288 1.27 2.91 -9.78
N HIS A 289 1.25 2.00 -10.75
CA HIS A 289 0.73 2.25 -12.10
C HIS A 289 -0.79 2.48 -12.15
N ASP A 290 -1.58 1.77 -11.34
CA ASP A 290 -3.05 1.83 -11.40
C ASP A 290 -3.65 2.82 -10.40
N SER A 291 -3.05 2.94 -9.22
CA SER A 291 -3.66 3.68 -8.10
C SER A 291 -2.93 4.97 -7.74
N ILE A 292 -1.68 5.17 -8.20
CA ILE A 292 -0.89 6.35 -7.85
C ILE A 292 -0.71 7.25 -9.08
N LEU A 293 -0.07 6.76 -10.14
CA LEU A 293 0.27 7.54 -11.35
C LEU A 293 -0.94 8.27 -11.96
N PRO A 294 -2.14 7.66 -12.12
CA PRO A 294 -3.27 8.31 -12.77
C PRO A 294 -3.81 9.53 -12.02
N HIS A 295 -3.46 9.69 -10.74
CA HIS A 295 -3.99 10.73 -9.85
C HIS A 295 -2.96 11.80 -9.46
N LEU A 296 -1.73 11.72 -9.99
CA LEU A 296 -0.73 12.80 -9.83
C LEU A 296 -1.03 13.94 -10.82
N ASN A 297 -0.59 15.15 -10.48
CA ASN A 297 -0.63 16.26 -11.44
C ASN A 297 0.56 16.19 -12.39
N GLU A 298 1.73 15.81 -11.88
CA GLU A 298 2.98 15.65 -12.63
C GLU A 298 3.57 14.24 -12.39
N PRO A 299 3.08 13.20 -13.10
CA PRO A 299 3.56 11.82 -12.93
C PRO A 299 5.05 11.65 -13.24
N THR A 300 5.63 12.52 -14.06
CA THR A 300 7.05 12.52 -14.43
C THR A 300 8.00 12.70 -13.24
N LEU A 301 7.54 13.27 -12.12
CA LEU A 301 8.33 13.39 -10.89
C LEU A 301 8.73 12.03 -10.28
N LEU A 302 8.05 10.94 -10.66
CA LEU A 302 8.39 9.59 -10.23
C LEU A 302 9.39 8.87 -11.15
N MET A 303 9.85 9.52 -12.23
CA MET A 303 10.80 8.92 -13.18
C MET A 303 12.12 8.55 -12.51
N ASP A 304 12.70 9.43 -11.69
CA ASP A 304 13.95 9.16 -10.97
C ASP A 304 13.79 7.99 -9.99
N PHE A 305 12.66 7.98 -9.25
CA PHE A 305 12.34 6.90 -8.32
C PHE A 305 12.22 5.55 -9.04
N LEU A 306 11.52 5.53 -10.18
CA LEU A 306 11.30 4.34 -10.99
C LEU A 306 12.57 3.86 -11.70
N THR A 307 13.42 4.78 -12.17
CA THR A 307 14.71 4.47 -12.78
C THR A 307 15.61 3.78 -11.76
N VAL A 308 15.73 4.34 -10.56
CA VAL A 308 16.47 3.71 -9.46
C VAL A 308 15.87 2.34 -9.10
N ALA A 309 14.53 2.22 -9.04
CA ALA A 309 13.86 0.94 -8.78
C ALA A 309 14.18 -0.10 -9.87
N TYR A 310 14.23 0.32 -11.12
CA TYR A 310 14.49 -0.52 -12.29
C TYR A 310 15.95 -0.99 -12.34
N ASP A 311 16.89 -0.19 -11.84
CA ASP A 311 18.30 -0.56 -11.77
C ASP A 311 18.67 -1.54 -10.65
N VAL A 312 17.78 -1.76 -9.66
CA VAL A 312 18.04 -2.68 -8.53
C VAL A 312 18.17 -4.14 -8.96
N GLY A 313 17.44 -4.57 -9.98
CA GLY A 313 17.39 -5.96 -10.46
C GLY A 313 16.33 -6.85 -9.78
N GLY A 314 16.08 -8.00 -10.38
CA GLY A 314 15.15 -9.02 -9.89
C GLY A 314 13.71 -8.52 -9.79
N ALA A 315 12.96 -9.00 -8.77
CA ALA A 315 11.53 -8.71 -8.64
C ALA A 315 11.18 -7.22 -8.52
N ILE A 316 12.11 -6.36 -8.08
CA ILE A 316 11.86 -4.92 -7.95
C ILE A 316 11.83 -4.26 -9.33
N SER A 317 12.78 -4.59 -10.21
CA SER A 317 12.81 -4.07 -11.58
C SER A 317 11.57 -4.42 -12.37
N LEU A 318 11.06 -5.65 -12.21
CA LEU A 318 9.85 -6.10 -12.90
C LEU A 318 8.60 -5.34 -12.46
N LEU A 319 8.50 -5.03 -11.17
CA LEU A 319 7.42 -4.21 -10.66
C LEU A 319 7.55 -2.74 -11.11
N ALA A 320 8.77 -2.21 -11.12
CA ALA A 320 9.06 -0.86 -11.60
C ALA A 320 8.78 -0.68 -13.10
N LEU A 321 9.00 -1.72 -13.90
CA LEU A 321 8.75 -1.70 -15.35
C LEU A 321 7.31 -1.29 -15.69
N ASN A 322 6.33 -1.64 -14.85
CA ASN A 322 4.94 -1.23 -15.04
C ASN A 322 4.75 0.29 -14.90
N GLY A 323 5.38 0.89 -13.90
CA GLY A 323 5.34 2.35 -13.74
C GLY A 323 6.08 3.06 -14.85
N LEU A 324 7.26 2.56 -15.25
CA LEU A 324 8.04 3.11 -16.36
C LEU A 324 7.25 3.02 -17.68
N PHE A 325 6.57 1.91 -17.92
CA PHE A 325 5.75 1.72 -19.11
C PHE A 325 4.67 2.81 -19.24
N VAL A 326 3.93 3.08 -18.15
CA VAL A 326 2.93 4.15 -18.11
C VAL A 326 3.57 5.52 -18.39
N LEU A 327 4.74 5.79 -17.81
CA LEU A 327 5.46 7.04 -18.04
C LEU A 327 5.98 7.20 -19.48
N ILE A 328 6.49 6.13 -20.08
CA ILE A 328 7.00 6.15 -21.46
C ILE A 328 5.84 6.35 -22.44
N LEU A 329 4.77 5.56 -22.32
CA LEU A 329 3.67 5.62 -23.29
C LEU A 329 2.75 6.83 -23.12
N GLN A 330 2.36 7.16 -21.87
CA GLN A 330 1.35 8.19 -21.62
C GLN A 330 1.95 9.59 -21.44
N HIS A 331 3.23 9.66 -21.04
CA HIS A 331 3.91 10.93 -20.79
C HIS A 331 5.10 11.18 -21.72
N ASN A 332 5.28 10.35 -22.75
CA ASN A 332 6.31 10.48 -23.80
C ASN A 332 7.73 10.65 -23.23
N LEU A 333 8.02 9.98 -22.11
CA LEU A 333 9.35 9.99 -21.50
C LEU A 333 10.26 9.01 -22.23
N GLU A 334 11.44 9.48 -22.62
CA GLU A 334 12.48 8.64 -23.20
C GLU A 334 13.32 8.01 -22.08
N TYR A 335 13.47 6.68 -22.12
CA TYR A 335 14.40 5.95 -21.27
C TYR A 335 15.57 5.47 -22.15
N PRO A 336 16.80 5.98 -21.96
CA PRO A 336 17.97 5.54 -22.73
C PRO A 336 18.21 4.03 -22.59
N ASP A 337 18.60 3.37 -23.68
CA ASP A 337 18.98 1.95 -23.71
C ASP A 337 17.91 1.01 -23.11
N PHE A 338 16.63 1.39 -23.24
CA PHE A 338 15.52 0.66 -22.66
C PHE A 338 15.51 -0.84 -23.04
N TYR A 339 15.69 -1.14 -24.33
CA TYR A 339 15.68 -2.53 -24.83
C TYR A 339 16.91 -3.32 -24.39
N THR A 340 18.09 -2.70 -24.34
CA THR A 340 19.30 -3.32 -23.79
C THR A 340 19.07 -3.73 -22.34
N LYS A 341 18.45 -2.85 -21.54
CA LYS A 341 18.12 -3.17 -20.15
C LYS A 341 17.01 -4.20 -20.03
N LEU A 342 15.96 -4.12 -20.87
CA LEU A 342 14.87 -5.09 -20.92
C LEU A 342 15.39 -6.49 -21.25
N TYR A 343 16.31 -6.59 -22.21
CA TYR A 343 16.98 -7.84 -22.59
C TYR A 343 17.80 -8.40 -21.43
N SER A 344 18.54 -7.55 -20.72
CA SER A 344 19.31 -7.99 -19.53
C SER A 344 18.44 -8.51 -18.38
N LEU A 345 17.13 -8.18 -18.36
CA LEU A 345 16.17 -8.71 -17.37
C LEU A 345 15.57 -10.06 -17.78
N LEU A 346 15.73 -10.49 -19.03
CA LEU A 346 15.31 -11.81 -19.51
C LEU A 346 16.31 -12.90 -19.08
N ASP A 347 16.60 -12.96 -17.79
CA ASP A 347 17.44 -13.98 -17.20
C ASP A 347 16.61 -15.23 -16.82
N PRO A 348 17.20 -16.44 -16.73
CA PRO A 348 16.45 -17.67 -16.44
C PRO A 348 15.59 -17.63 -15.16
N SER A 349 15.94 -16.80 -14.17
CA SER A 349 15.17 -16.66 -12.94
C SER A 349 13.79 -16.01 -13.16
N ILE A 350 13.60 -15.28 -14.28
CA ILE A 350 12.33 -14.61 -14.61
C ILE A 350 11.15 -15.58 -14.71
N PHE A 351 11.39 -16.81 -15.16
CA PHE A 351 10.36 -17.83 -15.29
C PHE A 351 9.85 -18.35 -13.93
N HIS A 352 10.62 -18.11 -12.86
CA HIS A 352 10.34 -18.56 -11.50
C HIS A 352 9.82 -17.45 -10.57
N VAL A 353 9.81 -16.19 -11.00
CA VAL A 353 9.32 -15.09 -10.15
C VAL A 353 7.79 -15.07 -10.08
N LYS A 354 7.27 -14.65 -8.91
CA LYS A 354 5.83 -14.52 -8.66
C LYS A 354 5.10 -13.61 -9.67
N TYR A 355 5.79 -12.61 -10.22
CA TYR A 355 5.20 -11.59 -11.09
C TYR A 355 5.44 -11.84 -12.58
N ARG A 356 5.82 -13.06 -12.99
CA ARG A 356 6.15 -13.41 -14.38
C ARG A 356 5.03 -13.10 -15.36
N ALA A 357 3.78 -13.42 -15.04
CA ALA A 357 2.65 -13.22 -15.96
C ALA A 357 2.47 -11.75 -16.31
N ARG A 358 2.56 -10.89 -15.31
CA ARG A 358 2.50 -9.44 -15.48
C ARG A 358 3.68 -8.92 -16.30
N PHE A 359 4.90 -9.43 -16.07
CA PHE A 359 6.06 -9.08 -16.87
C PHE A 359 5.90 -9.48 -18.34
N PHE A 360 5.49 -10.72 -18.63
CA PHE A 360 5.33 -11.19 -20.01
C PHE A 360 4.20 -10.48 -20.76
N ARG A 361 3.10 -10.10 -20.08
CA ARG A 361 2.08 -9.21 -20.68
C ARG A 361 2.66 -7.87 -21.09
N LEU A 362 3.53 -7.28 -20.25
CA LEU A 362 4.19 -6.03 -20.61
C LEU A 362 5.21 -6.22 -21.72
N LEU A 363 5.97 -7.32 -21.70
CA LEU A 363 6.92 -7.65 -22.75
C LEU A 363 6.23 -7.79 -24.10
N ASP A 364 5.11 -8.52 -24.14
CA ASP A 364 4.27 -8.67 -25.34
C ASP A 364 3.81 -7.30 -25.87
N LEU A 365 3.37 -6.41 -24.97
CA LEU A 365 2.99 -5.06 -25.34
C LEU A 365 4.17 -4.21 -25.85
N PHE A 366 5.36 -4.34 -25.26
CA PHE A 366 6.56 -3.67 -25.77
C PHE A 366 6.98 -4.19 -27.15
N LEU A 367 7.00 -5.51 -27.33
CA LEU A 367 7.43 -6.12 -28.59
C LEU A 367 6.41 -5.92 -29.71
N SER A 368 5.11 -5.78 -29.39
CA SER A 368 4.06 -5.47 -30.36
C SER A 368 3.92 -3.98 -30.70
N SER A 369 4.18 -3.06 -29.73
CA SER A 369 4.06 -1.61 -29.94
C SER A 369 5.28 -0.96 -30.59
N SER A 370 6.45 -1.57 -30.43
CA SER A 370 7.66 -1.15 -31.14
C SER A 370 7.50 -1.59 -32.59
N ASP A 371 6.97 -0.71 -33.43
CA ASP A 371 6.76 -0.82 -34.88
C ASP A 371 7.05 -2.20 -35.52
N ARG A 372 6.13 -2.56 -36.42
CA ARG A 372 6.22 -3.52 -37.55
C ARG A 372 7.57 -3.65 -38.31
N ILE A 373 8.61 -2.93 -37.90
CA ILE A 373 10.04 -3.03 -38.21
C ILE A 373 10.65 -4.34 -37.68
N TRP A 374 10.42 -4.76 -36.42
CA TRP A 374 11.03 -6.00 -35.90
C TRP A 374 10.46 -7.25 -36.56
N ASP A 375 9.13 -7.40 -36.65
CA ASP A 375 8.51 -8.55 -37.33
C ASP A 375 8.81 -8.63 -38.84
N ARG A 376 8.96 -7.49 -39.52
CA ARG A 376 9.30 -7.48 -40.95
C ARG A 376 10.78 -7.74 -41.22
N GLN A 377 11.66 -7.53 -40.25
CA GLN A 377 13.10 -7.73 -40.38
C GLN A 377 13.49 -9.11 -39.84
N PHE A 378 13.15 -9.45 -38.59
CA PHE A 378 13.35 -10.78 -38.02
C PHE A 378 12.52 -11.86 -38.72
N GLY A 379 11.24 -11.60 -39.04
CA GLY A 379 10.37 -12.59 -39.70
C GLY A 379 10.70 -12.83 -41.18
N ARG A 380 11.24 -11.83 -41.91
CA ARG A 380 11.72 -12.03 -43.29
C ARG A 380 13.12 -12.61 -43.36
N GLU A 381 14.03 -12.22 -42.47
CA GLU A 381 15.38 -12.80 -42.39
C GLU A 381 15.35 -14.22 -41.84
N ALA A 382 14.48 -14.53 -40.85
CA ALA A 382 14.29 -15.90 -40.39
C ALA A 382 13.72 -16.81 -41.49
N LYS A 383 12.77 -16.33 -42.30
CA LYS A 383 12.24 -17.10 -43.44
C LYS A 383 13.28 -17.27 -44.56
N SER A 384 14.05 -16.23 -44.86
CA SER A 384 15.16 -16.28 -45.83
C SER A 384 16.30 -17.20 -45.37
N ASN A 385 16.61 -17.24 -44.06
CA ASN A 385 17.65 -18.10 -43.50
C ASN A 385 17.15 -19.54 -43.30
N TYR A 386 15.88 -19.78 -42.97
CA TYR A 386 15.31 -21.14 -42.93
C TYR A 386 15.31 -21.75 -44.34
N GLU A 387 14.98 -20.97 -45.37
CA GLU A 387 15.09 -21.39 -46.77
C GLU A 387 16.57 -21.58 -47.19
N CYS A 388 17.51 -20.74 -46.71
CA CYS A 388 18.94 -20.88 -47.03
C CYS A 388 19.63 -22.08 -46.34
N VAL A 389 19.26 -22.42 -45.09
CA VAL A 389 19.81 -23.56 -44.34
C VAL A 389 19.27 -24.90 -44.87
N TYR A 390 18.02 -24.94 -45.32
CA TYR A 390 17.46 -26.12 -46.00
C TYR A 390 18.05 -26.32 -47.41
N ASP A 391 18.34 -25.24 -48.15
CA ASP A 391 18.96 -25.36 -49.48
C ASP A 391 20.44 -25.75 -49.39
N GLN A 392 21.20 -25.26 -48.41
CA GLN A 392 22.64 -25.56 -48.30
C GLN A 392 22.96 -26.96 -47.76
N THR A 393 22.03 -27.62 -47.06
CA THR A 393 22.21 -29.01 -46.61
C THR A 393 21.74 -30.06 -47.62
N SER A 394 21.04 -29.64 -48.69
CA SER A 394 20.57 -30.54 -49.75
C SER A 394 21.56 -30.71 -50.92
N ALA A 395 22.63 -29.91 -50.97
CA ALA A 395 23.70 -30.06 -51.95
C ALA A 395 24.74 -31.08 -51.47
N SER A 396 24.72 -32.26 -52.10
CA SER A 396 25.65 -33.38 -51.91
C SER A 396 27.11 -32.92 -51.73
N LEU A 397 27.62 -32.98 -50.50
CA LEU A 397 29.05 -32.83 -50.20
C LEU A 397 29.60 -34.13 -49.59
N PRO A 398 30.83 -34.54 -49.96
CA PRO A 398 31.39 -35.84 -49.59
C PRO A 398 31.68 -35.94 -48.09
N ALA A 399 31.53 -37.15 -47.57
CA ALA A 399 31.61 -37.53 -46.15
C ALA A 399 33.03 -37.44 -45.55
N ASN A 400 33.58 -36.22 -45.44
CA ASN A 400 34.77 -35.94 -44.66
C ASN A 400 34.46 -34.90 -43.59
N VAL A 401 34.31 -35.38 -42.36
CA VAL A 401 34.29 -34.64 -41.09
C VAL A 401 33.53 -33.31 -41.16
N PHE A 402 32.20 -33.39 -41.18
CA PHE A 402 31.37 -32.28 -40.74
C PHE A 402 31.70 -32.00 -39.27
N LYS A 403 32.64 -31.09 -39.01
CA LYS A 403 32.64 -30.36 -37.74
C LYS A 403 31.35 -29.57 -37.75
N MET A 404 30.42 -29.91 -36.86
CA MET A 404 29.25 -29.07 -36.65
C MET A 404 29.77 -27.66 -36.30
N PRO A 405 29.33 -26.62 -37.02
CA PRO A 405 29.67 -25.24 -36.67
C PRO A 405 29.27 -25.00 -35.22
N GLU A 406 30.15 -24.36 -34.47
CA GLU A 406 29.80 -23.85 -33.14
C GLU A 406 28.73 -22.76 -33.29
N ASP A 407 27.73 -22.77 -32.41
CA ASP A 407 26.63 -21.81 -32.46
C ASP A 407 27.17 -20.37 -32.36
N PRO A 408 26.90 -19.48 -33.32
CA PRO A 408 27.39 -18.10 -33.28
C PRO A 408 26.74 -17.23 -32.19
N TYR A 409 25.66 -17.70 -31.55
CA TYR A 409 24.94 -16.96 -30.52
C TYR A 409 25.79 -16.75 -29.25
N LYS A 410 25.81 -15.51 -28.76
CA LYS A 410 26.51 -15.14 -27.53
C LYS A 410 25.53 -14.99 -26.37
N MET A 411 25.48 -16.00 -25.50
CA MET A 411 24.59 -16.02 -24.33
C MET A 411 24.79 -14.84 -23.36
N ASP A 412 26.04 -14.43 -23.13
CA ASP A 412 26.39 -13.40 -22.12
C ASP A 412 26.38 -11.96 -22.65
N GLU A 413 26.04 -11.78 -23.93
CA GLU A 413 25.98 -10.45 -24.56
C GLU A 413 24.80 -9.65 -23.99
N LYS A 414 25.00 -8.36 -23.71
CA LYS A 414 23.95 -7.51 -23.11
C LYS A 414 23.21 -6.69 -24.16
N GLU A 415 23.85 -6.43 -25.28
CA GLU A 415 23.25 -5.69 -26.39
C GLU A 415 22.55 -6.67 -27.35
N PRO A 416 21.21 -6.62 -27.48
CA PRO A 416 20.47 -7.57 -28.32
C PRO A 416 20.98 -7.65 -29.76
N LEU A 417 21.40 -6.51 -30.31
CA LEU A 417 21.89 -6.38 -31.68
C LEU A 417 23.24 -7.09 -31.90
N GLU A 418 24.06 -7.22 -30.85
CA GLU A 418 25.41 -7.83 -30.93
C GLU A 418 25.41 -9.33 -30.56
N SER A 419 24.24 -9.85 -30.16
CA SER A 419 24.07 -11.24 -29.69
C SER A 419 24.21 -12.29 -30.80
N ARG A 420 24.07 -11.89 -32.07
CA ARG A 420 24.11 -12.76 -33.27
C ARG A 420 23.03 -13.85 -33.29
N ALA A 421 21.90 -13.64 -32.61
CA ALA A 421 20.79 -14.60 -32.57
C ALA A 421 20.21 -14.95 -33.96
N LEU A 422 20.23 -14.00 -34.92
CA LEU A 422 19.75 -14.23 -36.30
C LEU A 422 20.59 -15.23 -37.11
N GLU A 423 21.84 -15.44 -36.72
CA GLU A 423 22.77 -16.39 -37.34
C GLU A 423 22.68 -17.78 -36.69
N SER A 424 21.91 -17.90 -35.60
CA SER A 424 21.71 -19.12 -34.83
C SER A 424 20.44 -19.87 -35.26
N SER A 425 20.14 -20.97 -34.59
CA SER A 425 18.98 -21.82 -34.83
C SER A 425 18.37 -22.29 -33.51
N LEU A 426 17.03 -22.41 -33.45
CA LEU A 426 16.26 -22.69 -32.24
C LEU A 426 16.26 -24.19 -31.85
N TRP A 427 17.42 -24.76 -31.54
CA TRP A 427 17.57 -26.17 -31.16
C TRP A 427 16.92 -26.52 -29.81
N GLU A 428 16.74 -25.53 -28.94
CA GLU A 428 16.11 -25.68 -27.62
C GLU A 428 14.63 -26.04 -27.79
N ILE A 429 13.91 -25.36 -28.70
CA ILE A 429 12.51 -25.68 -29.00
C ILE A 429 12.40 -27.07 -29.63
N LYS A 430 13.36 -27.44 -30.49
CA LYS A 430 13.40 -28.79 -31.06
C LYS A 430 13.58 -29.87 -29.98
N THR A 431 14.36 -29.58 -28.95
CA THR A 431 14.55 -30.47 -27.80
C THR A 431 13.29 -30.53 -26.93
N LEU A 432 12.60 -29.40 -26.73
CA LEU A 432 11.34 -29.32 -25.98
C LEU A 432 10.17 -30.08 -26.63
N GLN A 433 10.25 -30.42 -27.93
CA GLN A 433 9.27 -31.32 -28.57
C GLN A 433 9.27 -32.72 -27.91
N ASN A 434 10.35 -33.13 -27.23
CA ASN A 434 10.43 -34.39 -26.49
C ASN A 434 10.22 -34.19 -24.98
N HIS A 435 9.39 -33.22 -24.57
CA HIS A 435 9.11 -32.95 -23.17
C HIS A 435 8.23 -34.04 -22.53
N TYR A 436 8.41 -34.30 -21.24
CA TYR A 436 7.67 -35.36 -20.52
C TYR A 436 6.16 -35.10 -20.45
N HIS A 437 5.76 -33.82 -20.43
CA HIS A 437 4.37 -33.40 -20.38
C HIS A 437 3.80 -33.26 -21.81
N PRO A 438 2.72 -33.97 -22.17
CA PRO A 438 2.23 -34.02 -23.54
C PRO A 438 1.74 -32.66 -24.06
N ASP A 439 1.05 -31.86 -23.23
CA ASP A 439 0.57 -30.54 -23.67
C ASP A 439 1.72 -29.58 -24.01
N VAL A 440 2.88 -29.70 -23.33
CA VAL A 440 4.06 -28.86 -23.58
C VAL A 440 4.77 -29.31 -24.86
N ALA A 441 4.93 -30.63 -25.05
CA ALA A 441 5.49 -31.20 -26.27
C ALA A 441 4.66 -30.79 -27.50
N LYS A 442 3.33 -30.89 -27.40
CA LYS A 442 2.39 -30.47 -28.45
C LYS A 442 2.52 -28.98 -28.76
N ALA A 443 2.58 -28.11 -27.74
CA ALA A 443 2.79 -26.68 -27.95
C ALA A 443 4.14 -26.39 -28.65
N ALA A 444 5.22 -27.09 -28.29
CA ALA A 444 6.52 -26.96 -28.96
C ALA A 444 6.52 -27.49 -30.40
N GLU A 445 5.63 -28.42 -30.74
CA GLU A 445 5.45 -28.92 -32.12
C GLU A 445 4.72 -27.92 -33.03
N GLU A 446 3.95 -26.98 -32.47
CA GLU A 446 3.21 -25.97 -33.25
C GLU A 446 4.12 -25.09 -34.10
N ILE A 447 5.39 -24.90 -33.71
CA ILE A 447 6.39 -24.15 -34.51
C ILE A 447 6.67 -24.79 -35.88
N ASN A 448 6.43 -26.10 -36.03
CA ASN A 448 6.61 -26.81 -37.30
C ASN A 448 5.40 -26.63 -38.23
N LEU A 449 4.28 -26.10 -37.71
CA LEU A 449 3.07 -25.84 -38.49
C LEU A 449 3.18 -24.47 -39.19
N PRO A 450 2.45 -24.26 -40.30
CA PRO A 450 2.32 -22.93 -40.89
C PRO A 450 1.79 -21.93 -39.86
N LEU A 451 2.42 -20.75 -39.79
CA LEU A 451 2.05 -19.70 -38.85
C LEU A 451 0.57 -19.31 -38.98
N SER A 452 -0.13 -19.27 -37.85
CA SER A 452 -1.49 -18.76 -37.75
C SER A 452 -1.54 -17.26 -38.08
N GLN A 453 -2.64 -16.80 -38.69
CA GLN A 453 -2.89 -15.37 -38.92
C GLN A 453 -3.35 -14.65 -37.65
N MET A 454 -3.82 -15.38 -36.65
CA MET A 454 -4.27 -14.84 -35.36
C MET A 454 -3.24 -15.16 -34.29
N GLU A 455 -2.81 -14.14 -33.57
CA GLU A 455 -2.01 -14.25 -32.36
C GLU A 455 -2.82 -14.91 -31.24
N GLN A 456 -2.17 -15.77 -30.46
CA GLN A 456 -2.76 -16.41 -29.29
C GLN A 456 -2.57 -15.54 -28.06
N ASP A 457 -3.61 -15.41 -27.22
CA ASP A 457 -3.48 -14.76 -25.93
C ASP A 457 -2.75 -15.69 -24.94
N LEU A 458 -1.59 -15.25 -24.47
CA LEU A 458 -0.74 -15.99 -23.53
C LEU A 458 -1.17 -15.81 -22.06
N SER A 459 -2.15 -14.95 -21.78
CA SER A 459 -2.55 -14.55 -20.43
C SER A 459 -2.89 -15.72 -19.51
N GLU A 460 -3.69 -16.68 -19.97
CA GLU A 460 -4.13 -17.84 -19.18
C GLU A 460 -2.97 -18.82 -18.90
N ILE A 461 -2.10 -19.00 -19.88
CA ILE A 461 -0.94 -19.90 -19.79
C ILE A 461 0.07 -19.35 -18.78
N LEU A 462 0.31 -18.04 -18.81
CA LEU A 462 1.28 -17.37 -17.95
C LEU A 462 0.87 -17.35 -16.47
N GLU A 463 -0.43 -17.32 -16.19
CA GLU A 463 -1.00 -17.38 -14.84
C GLU A 463 -1.05 -18.80 -14.27
N SER A 464 -1.05 -19.82 -15.13
CA SER A 464 -1.13 -21.22 -14.74
C SER A 464 0.04 -21.64 -13.84
N THR A 465 -0.28 -22.34 -12.75
CA THR A 465 0.66 -22.93 -11.80
C THR A 465 0.80 -24.43 -12.01
N ALA A 466 1.91 -25.02 -11.57
CA ALA A 466 2.10 -26.48 -11.61
C ALA A 466 0.98 -27.23 -10.87
N PHE A 467 0.45 -26.64 -9.81
CA PHE A 467 -0.69 -27.18 -9.06
C PHE A 467 -1.95 -27.22 -9.90
N GLU A 468 -2.30 -26.13 -10.59
CA GLU A 468 -3.49 -26.08 -11.45
C GLU A 468 -3.39 -27.02 -12.65
N ILE A 469 -2.20 -27.16 -13.24
CA ILE A 469 -1.94 -28.13 -14.31
C ILE A 469 -2.22 -29.55 -13.79
N PHE A 470 -1.67 -29.90 -12.62
CA PHE A 470 -1.88 -31.20 -12.00
C PHE A 470 -3.36 -31.46 -11.65
N ASP A 471 -4.04 -30.48 -11.05
CA ASP A 471 -5.46 -30.56 -10.71
C ASP A 471 -6.34 -30.75 -11.95
N ARG A 472 -6.00 -30.07 -13.05
CA ARG A 472 -6.67 -30.23 -14.35
C ARG A 472 -6.46 -31.64 -14.89
N ASP A 473 -5.26 -32.17 -14.79
CA ASP A 473 -4.94 -33.51 -15.29
C ASP A 473 -5.62 -34.63 -14.49
N ILE A 474 -5.74 -34.50 -13.17
CA ILE A 474 -6.50 -35.46 -12.33
C ILE A 474 -7.97 -35.50 -12.72
N LYS A 475 -8.55 -34.35 -13.09
CA LYS A 475 -9.97 -34.25 -13.46
C LYS A 475 -10.26 -34.78 -14.87
N LYS A 476 -9.23 -35.01 -15.70
CA LYS A 476 -9.42 -35.60 -17.04
C LYS A 476 -9.86 -37.05 -16.89
N GLU A 477 -11.09 -37.35 -17.30
CA GLU A 477 -11.58 -38.72 -17.36
C GLU A 477 -10.87 -39.49 -18.48
N SER A 478 -9.96 -40.41 -18.12
CA SER A 478 -9.37 -41.34 -19.07
C SER A 478 -10.26 -42.58 -19.23
N LYS A 479 -10.66 -42.88 -20.47
CA LYS A 479 -11.44 -44.09 -20.78
C LYS A 479 -10.61 -45.38 -20.76
N ASP A 480 -9.29 -45.25 -20.95
CA ASP A 480 -8.34 -46.37 -20.93
C ASP A 480 -7.48 -46.31 -19.67
N ILE A 481 -7.36 -47.46 -19.00
CA ILE A 481 -6.42 -47.65 -17.89
C ILE A 481 -5.12 -48.19 -18.51
N PRO A 482 -4.04 -47.38 -18.61
CA PRO A 482 -2.78 -47.87 -19.15
C PRO A 482 -2.17 -48.90 -18.19
N LEU A 483 -1.92 -50.12 -18.68
CA LEU A 483 -1.25 -51.18 -17.93
C LEU A 483 0.10 -51.48 -18.58
N GLU A 484 1.15 -51.56 -17.76
CA GLU A 484 2.47 -52.02 -18.20
C GLU A 484 2.43 -53.53 -18.44
N TYR A 485 2.72 -53.96 -19.67
CA TYR A 485 2.76 -55.39 -20.03
C TYR A 485 3.88 -56.16 -19.31
N ARG A 486 4.99 -55.48 -18.98
CA ARG A 486 6.14 -56.10 -18.33
C ARG A 486 5.91 -56.20 -16.82
N GLN A 487 5.93 -57.42 -16.30
CA GLN A 487 5.80 -57.69 -14.87
C GLN A 487 7.01 -57.15 -14.08
N ALA A 488 6.74 -56.38 -13.01
CA ALA A 488 7.76 -55.94 -12.07
C ALA A 488 8.35 -57.14 -11.29
N ARG A 489 9.68 -57.18 -11.12
CA ARG A 489 10.37 -58.22 -10.35
C ARG A 489 10.97 -57.62 -9.06
N GLY A 490 10.10 -57.33 -8.09
CA GLY A 490 10.49 -56.70 -6.81
C GLY A 490 10.27 -55.19 -6.78
N LEU A 491 10.65 -54.55 -5.67
CA LEU A 491 10.39 -53.12 -5.42
C LEU A 491 11.24 -52.19 -6.30
N PHE A 492 12.45 -52.61 -6.67
CA PHE A 492 13.40 -51.86 -7.50
C PHE A 492 13.31 -52.16 -9.00
N GLY A 493 12.18 -52.72 -9.45
CA GLY A 493 11.91 -52.82 -10.89
C GLY A 493 12.68 -53.94 -11.60
N LYS A 494 13.28 -53.61 -12.76
CA LYS A 494 13.81 -54.58 -13.74
C LYS A 494 15.27 -54.98 -13.43
N LYS A 495 15.78 -56.04 -14.08
CA LYS A 495 17.13 -56.62 -13.80
C LYS A 495 18.31 -55.73 -14.25
N ASP A 496 18.04 -54.64 -14.97
CA ASP A 496 19.02 -53.66 -15.47
C ASP A 496 18.55 -52.23 -15.17
N ASP A 497 17.80 -52.05 -14.08
CA ASP A 497 17.33 -50.74 -13.67
C ASP A 497 18.48 -49.94 -13.04
N LEU A 498 18.78 -48.76 -13.60
CA LEU A 498 19.75 -47.81 -13.05
C LEU A 498 19.46 -47.52 -11.57
N PHE A 499 18.18 -47.55 -11.18
CA PHE A 499 17.81 -47.34 -9.78
C PHE A 499 18.36 -48.42 -8.84
N ALA A 500 18.36 -49.69 -9.27
CA ALA A 500 18.92 -50.80 -8.49
C ALA A 500 20.46 -50.83 -8.48
N GLU A 501 21.10 -50.13 -9.42
CA GLU A 501 22.56 -49.94 -9.45
C GLU A 501 23.03 -48.91 -8.42
N TYR A 502 22.27 -47.81 -8.24
CA TYR A 502 22.64 -46.71 -7.34
C TYR A 502 22.03 -46.80 -5.94
N PHE A 503 20.94 -47.55 -5.74
CA PHE A 503 20.22 -47.63 -4.47
C PHE A 503 20.08 -49.08 -3.97
N SER A 504 20.34 -49.30 -2.68
CA SER A 504 20.13 -50.58 -1.99
C SER A 504 19.03 -50.46 -0.93
N LEU A 505 18.19 -51.48 -0.78
CA LEU A 505 17.29 -51.66 0.37
C LEU A 505 18.07 -52.48 1.40
N GLU A 506 18.77 -51.81 2.31
CA GLU A 506 19.22 -52.45 3.56
C GLU A 506 18.15 -52.34 4.65
#